data_AF-A0AAC9HGC3-F1
#
_entry.id   AF-A0AAC9HGC3-F1
#
_cell.length_a   1.000
_cell.length_b   1.000
_cell.length_c   1.000
_cell.angle_alpha   90.00
_cell.angle_beta   90.00
_cell.angle_gamma   90.00
#
_symmetry.space_group_name_H-M   'P 1'
#
loop_
_entity.id
_entity.type
_entity.pdbx_description
1 polymer ?
#
loop_
_entity_poly.entity_id
_entity_poly.type
_entity_poly.pdbx_seq_one_letter_code
_entity_poly.pdbx_strand_id
1 'polypeptide(L)'
;MNLQEAVRQVNEASNSELGFLRDRTKGDVRNLIGREIIFEDVAVVTSKFYNNENVLFTVRGDNVHYFRLCSGPVVEAVKKLMEGLANDGKDWDAVAVTISEVRSRQGRRYYMLTARILEDADEQIAL
;
A
#
# COMPACT_ATOMS: atom_id res chain seq x y z
N MET A 1 -24.60 -13.22 -20.87
CA MET A 1 -24.12 -11.90 -20.47
C MET A 1 -24.53 -10.90 -21.52
N ASN A 2 -25.34 -9.90 -21.16
CA ASN A 2 -25.76 -8.84 -22.08
C ASN A 2 -24.88 -7.58 -21.93
N LEU A 3 -25.03 -6.60 -22.85
CA LEU A 3 -24.22 -5.37 -22.85
C LEU A 3 -24.38 -4.56 -21.55
N GLN A 4 -25.56 -4.54 -20.94
CA GLN A 4 -25.81 -3.81 -19.69
C GLN A 4 -25.10 -4.45 -18.49
N GLU A 5 -25.10 -5.78 -18.38
CA GLU A 5 -24.32 -6.51 -17.38
C GLU A 5 -22.83 -6.27 -17.56
N ALA A 6 -22.34 -6.28 -18.80
CA ALA A 6 -20.94 -6.01 -19.09
C ALA A 6 -20.55 -4.57 -18.70
N VAL A 7 -21.39 -3.58 -19.02
CA VAL A 7 -21.16 -2.18 -18.61
C VAL A 7 -21.20 -2.02 -17.09
N ARG A 8 -22.14 -2.67 -16.39
CA ARG A 8 -22.22 -2.64 -14.92
C ARG A 8 -20.96 -3.25 -14.31
N GLN A 9 -20.56 -4.44 -14.76
CA GLN A 9 -19.35 -5.11 -14.27
C GLN A 9 -18.08 -4.28 -14.56
N VAL A 10 -17.99 -3.61 -15.71
CA VAL A 10 -16.88 -2.71 -16.02
C VAL A 10 -16.88 -1.51 -15.08
N ASN A 11 -18.02 -0.89 -14.79
CA ASN A 11 -18.10 0.26 -13.89
C ASN A 11 -17.85 -0.13 -12.42
N GLU A 12 -18.33 -1.29 -11.99
CA GLU A 12 -18.02 -1.89 -10.68
C GLU A 12 -16.52 -2.24 -10.58
N ALA A 13 -15.94 -2.85 -11.62
CA ALA A 13 -14.51 -3.13 -11.69
C ALA A 13 -13.65 -1.85 -11.74
N SER A 14 -14.14 -0.80 -12.39
CA SER A 14 -13.51 0.53 -12.42
C SER A 14 -13.61 1.26 -11.08
N ASN A 15 -14.56 0.86 -10.23
CA ASN A 15 -14.71 1.30 -8.84
C ASN A 15 -13.96 0.39 -7.85
N SER A 16 -13.49 -0.78 -8.27
CA SER A 16 -12.89 -1.78 -7.39
C SER A 16 -11.36 -1.67 -7.34
N GLU A 17 -10.82 -1.76 -6.12
CA GLU A 17 -9.40 -1.75 -5.73
C GLU A 17 -8.57 -0.50 -6.04
N LEU A 18 -8.80 0.20 -7.15
CA LEU A 18 -8.03 1.40 -7.53
C LEU A 18 -8.85 2.69 -7.50
N GLY A 19 -10.08 2.64 -6.98
CA GLY A 19 -10.95 3.80 -6.85
C GLY A 19 -10.31 4.95 -6.07
N PHE A 20 -9.46 4.63 -5.08
CA PHE A 20 -8.74 5.60 -4.26
C PHE A 20 -7.72 6.44 -5.04
N LEU A 21 -7.35 6.04 -6.26
CA LEU A 21 -6.46 6.82 -7.13
C LEU A 21 -7.16 8.00 -7.80
N ARG A 22 -8.50 8.02 -7.83
CA ARG A 22 -9.27 9.09 -8.47
C ARG A 22 -8.92 10.43 -7.83
N ASP A 23 -8.71 11.43 -8.66
CA ASP A 23 -8.36 12.80 -8.26
C ASP A 23 -7.04 12.96 -7.48
N ARG A 24 -6.24 11.89 -7.36
CA ARG A 24 -4.91 11.93 -6.74
C ARG A 24 -3.81 11.96 -7.80
N THR A 25 -2.71 12.59 -7.46
CA THR A 25 -1.51 12.63 -8.32
C THR A 25 -0.45 11.65 -7.82
N LYS A 26 0.42 11.18 -8.71
CA LYS A 26 1.49 10.25 -8.30
C LYS A 26 2.55 10.98 -7.49
N GLY A 27 2.70 10.62 -6.22
CA GLY A 27 3.75 11.11 -5.34
C GLY A 27 5.11 10.48 -5.61
N ASP A 28 6.16 11.17 -5.15
CA ASP A 28 7.53 10.65 -5.13
C ASP A 28 7.77 9.88 -3.82
N VAL A 29 7.95 8.57 -3.91
CA VAL A 29 8.27 7.68 -2.77
C VAL A 29 9.47 8.17 -1.97
N ARG A 30 10.42 8.87 -2.61
CA ARG A 30 11.60 9.42 -1.92
C ARG A 30 11.24 10.37 -0.79
N ASN A 31 10.08 11.03 -0.85
CA ASN A 31 9.58 11.91 0.19
C ASN A 31 9.06 11.17 1.43
N LEU A 32 8.95 9.84 1.35
CA LEU A 32 8.50 8.96 2.44
C LEU A 32 9.66 8.18 3.08
N ILE A 33 10.86 8.18 2.49
CA ILE A 33 11.98 7.37 2.98
C ILE A 33 12.38 7.81 4.39
N GLY A 34 12.54 6.84 5.29
CA GLY A 34 12.96 7.04 6.69
C GLY A 34 11.89 7.67 7.57
N ARG A 35 10.68 7.89 7.04
CA ARG A 35 9.54 8.39 7.80
C ARG A 35 8.63 7.23 8.17
N GLU A 36 8.09 7.31 9.37
CA GLU A 36 6.98 6.46 9.77
C GLU A 36 5.69 6.99 9.13
N ILE A 37 5.00 6.11 8.42
CA ILE A 37 3.76 6.41 7.70
C ILE A 37 2.74 5.34 8.01
N ILE A 38 1.47 5.72 7.96
CA ILE A 38 0.35 4.80 8.05
C ILE A 38 -0.25 4.72 6.65
N PHE A 39 -0.38 3.51 6.12
CA PHE A 39 -1.13 3.33 4.88
C PHE A 39 -2.61 3.55 5.15
N GLU A 40 -3.34 4.04 4.16
CA GLU A 40 -4.79 4.25 4.27
C GLU A 40 -5.52 3.32 3.29
N ASP A 41 -5.28 3.49 2.00
CA ASP A 41 -5.71 2.56 0.96
C ASP A 41 -4.50 1.80 0.42
N VAL A 42 -4.64 0.50 0.19
CA VAL A 42 -3.57 -0.34 -0.39
C VAL A 42 -4.15 -1.32 -1.40
N ALA A 43 -3.51 -1.41 -2.57
CA ALA A 43 -3.79 -2.40 -3.58
C ALA A 43 -2.49 -3.02 -4.11
N VAL A 44 -2.50 -4.33 -4.34
CA VAL A 44 -1.42 -5.04 -5.03
C VAL A 44 -1.88 -5.38 -6.44
N VAL A 45 -1.20 -4.83 -7.44
CA VAL A 45 -1.59 -4.99 -8.84
C VAL A 45 -0.46 -5.53 -9.71
N THR A 46 -0.80 -6.47 -10.58
CA THR A 46 0.13 -7.02 -11.57
C THR A 46 0.23 -6.09 -12.77
N SER A 47 1.43 -5.58 -13.06
CA SER A 47 1.65 -4.77 -14.25
C SER A 47 1.66 -5.65 -15.51
N LYS A 48 0.78 -5.33 -16.46
CA LYS A 48 0.71 -5.99 -17.77
C LYS A 48 1.99 -5.88 -18.60
N PHE A 49 2.83 -4.87 -18.34
CA PHE A 49 4.02 -4.59 -19.14
C PHE A 49 5.29 -5.33 -18.69
N TYR A 50 5.34 -5.72 -17.41
CA TYR A 50 6.58 -6.23 -16.80
C TYR A 50 6.41 -7.57 -16.07
N ASN A 51 5.21 -8.15 -16.10
CA ASN A 51 4.83 -9.33 -15.32
C ASN A 51 5.26 -9.26 -13.85
N ASN A 52 5.30 -8.03 -13.31
CA ASN A 52 5.76 -7.72 -11.97
C ASN A 52 4.61 -7.06 -11.20
N GLU A 53 4.41 -7.51 -9.98
CA GLU A 53 3.47 -6.91 -9.04
C GLU A 53 3.98 -5.59 -8.49
N ASN A 54 3.04 -4.72 -8.12
CA ASN A 54 3.30 -3.39 -7.60
C ASN A 54 2.35 -3.15 -6.44
N VAL A 55 2.85 -2.47 -5.42
CA VAL A 55 1.99 -1.91 -4.38
C VAL A 55 1.62 -0.50 -4.78
N LEU A 56 0.33 -0.22 -4.83
CA LEU A 56 -0.24 1.12 -4.92
C LEU A 56 -0.86 1.44 -3.56
N PHE A 57 -0.57 2.62 -3.02
CA PHE A 57 -1.08 2.99 -1.71
C PHE A 57 -1.24 4.49 -1.53
N THR A 58 -2.04 4.88 -0.55
CA THR A 58 -2.15 6.23 -0.02
C THR A 58 -1.58 6.28 1.40
N VAL A 59 -1.25 7.48 1.86
CA VAL A 59 -0.70 7.70 3.20
C VAL A 59 -1.70 8.53 3.98
N ARG A 60 -2.00 8.10 5.21
CA ARG A 60 -2.88 8.83 6.13
C ARG A 60 -2.46 10.29 6.26
N GLY A 61 -3.40 11.19 6.01
CA GLY A 61 -3.18 12.65 6.06
C GLY A 61 -2.59 13.25 4.78
N ASP A 62 -2.24 12.45 3.78
CA ASP A 62 -1.91 12.91 2.42
C ASP A 62 -3.08 12.59 1.48
N ASN A 63 -3.96 13.57 1.31
CA ASN A 63 -5.14 13.46 0.44
C ASN A 63 -4.86 13.79 -1.02
N VAL A 64 -3.62 14.20 -1.35
CA VAL A 64 -3.26 14.69 -2.68
C VAL A 64 -2.59 13.60 -3.50
N HIS A 65 -1.83 12.72 -2.83
CA HIS A 65 -0.97 11.77 -3.53
C HIS A 65 -1.41 10.32 -3.35
N TYR A 66 -1.09 9.53 -4.36
CA TYR A 66 -0.91 8.09 -4.25
C TYR A 66 0.54 7.74 -4.56
N PHE A 67 1.02 6.62 -4.05
CA PHE A 67 2.39 6.16 -4.21
C PHE A 67 2.43 4.78 -4.85
N ARG A 68 3.58 4.45 -5.44
CA ARG A 68 3.80 3.15 -6.08
C ARG A 68 5.18 2.59 -5.74
N LEU A 69 5.23 1.37 -5.23
CA LEU A 69 6.46 0.62 -5.05
C LEU A 69 6.48 -0.61 -5.97
N CYS A 70 7.58 -0.75 -6.72
CA CYS A 70 7.81 -1.83 -7.69
C CYS A 70 9.03 -2.65 -7.24
N SER A 71 8.88 -3.44 -6.18
CA SER A 71 9.96 -4.27 -5.63
C SER A 71 9.37 -5.56 -5.07
N GLY A 72 9.81 -6.71 -5.57
CA GLY A 72 9.28 -8.02 -5.14
C GLY A 72 9.29 -8.20 -3.61
N PRO A 73 10.41 -7.95 -2.91
CA PRO A 73 10.45 -8.02 -1.45
C PRO A 73 9.45 -7.09 -0.74
N VAL A 74 9.18 -5.91 -1.30
CA VAL A 74 8.19 -4.97 -0.74
C VAL A 74 6.78 -5.50 -0.96
N VAL A 75 6.47 -6.00 -2.15
CA VAL A 75 5.16 -6.59 -2.45
C VAL A 75 4.85 -7.73 -1.49
N GLU A 76 5.79 -8.66 -1.30
CA GLU A 76 5.63 -9.78 -0.38
C GLU A 76 5.48 -9.34 1.07
N ALA A 77 6.22 -8.31 1.51
CA ALA A 77 6.05 -7.75 2.84
C ALA A 77 4.66 -7.12 3.03
N VAL A 78 4.14 -6.40 2.03
CA VAL A 78 2.79 -5.80 2.10
C VAL A 78 1.71 -6.87 2.11
N LYS A 79 1.82 -7.92 1.28
CA LYS A 79 0.87 -9.05 1.30
C LYS A 79 0.81 -9.72 2.68
N LYS A 80 1.96 -9.93 3.33
CA LYS A 80 2.02 -10.48 4.69
C LYS A 80 1.35 -9.57 5.72
N LEU A 81 1.53 -8.26 5.60
CA LEU A 81 0.83 -7.30 6.47
C LEU A 81 -0.68 -7.33 6.24
N MET A 82 -1.14 -7.35 4.99
CA MET A 82 -2.56 -7.48 4.65
C MET A 82 -3.18 -8.76 5.25
N GLU A 83 -2.47 -9.89 5.14
CA GLU A 83 -2.91 -11.17 5.72
C GLU A 83 -2.98 -11.09 7.25
N GLY A 84 -1.95 -10.54 7.90
CA GLY A 84 -1.94 -10.36 9.36
C GLY A 84 -3.07 -9.45 9.86
N LEU A 85 -3.28 -8.32 9.20
CA LEU A 85 -4.36 -7.39 9.50
C LEU A 85 -5.74 -8.06 9.35
N ALA A 86 -5.96 -8.79 8.25
CA ALA A 86 -7.21 -9.51 8.03
C ALA A 86 -7.46 -10.60 9.07
N ASN A 87 -6.41 -11.36 9.46
CA ASN A 87 -6.51 -12.39 10.48
C ASN A 87 -6.86 -11.83 11.87
N ASP A 88 -6.35 -10.65 12.19
CA ASP A 88 -6.59 -9.96 13.47
C ASP A 88 -7.84 -9.07 13.44
N GLY A 89 -8.52 -8.94 12.29
CA GLY A 89 -9.67 -8.05 12.10
C GLY A 89 -9.31 -6.57 12.24
N LYS A 90 -8.05 -6.20 11.95
CA LYS A 90 -7.51 -4.84 12.05
C LYS A 90 -7.38 -4.21 10.66
N ASP A 91 -7.31 -2.88 10.62
CA ASP A 91 -7.01 -2.11 9.42
C ASP A 91 -5.57 -1.55 9.48
N TRP A 92 -5.14 -0.87 8.43
CA TRP A 92 -3.79 -0.29 8.32
C TRP A 92 -3.46 0.73 9.41
N ASP A 93 -4.47 1.23 10.11
CA ASP A 93 -4.33 2.16 11.22
C ASP A 93 -3.68 1.57 12.48
N ALA A 94 -3.64 0.23 12.58
CA ALA A 94 -2.95 -0.50 13.62
C ALA A 94 -1.45 -0.68 13.37
N VAL A 95 -0.93 -0.27 12.20
CA VAL A 95 0.46 -0.53 11.82
C VAL A 95 1.13 0.73 11.27
N ALA A 96 2.28 1.05 11.85
CA ALA A 96 3.20 2.04 11.33
C ALA A 96 4.23 1.36 10.41
N VAL A 97 4.38 1.90 9.20
CA VAL A 97 5.28 1.40 8.17
C VAL A 97 6.41 2.40 7.95
N THR A 98 7.64 1.90 7.80
CA THR A 98 8.80 2.70 7.40
C THR A 98 9.42 2.11 6.13
N ILE A 99 9.61 2.98 5.13
CA ILE A 99 10.26 2.65 3.86
C ILE A 99 11.74 3.07 3.92
N SER A 100 12.64 2.17 3.57
CA SER A 100 14.09 2.42 3.52
C SER A 100 14.64 2.18 2.11
N GLU A 101 15.61 3.00 1.68
CA GLU A 101 16.40 2.75 0.46
C GLU A 101 17.69 2.02 0.83
N VAL A 102 17.95 0.91 0.15
CA VAL A 102 19.22 0.17 0.19
C VAL A 102 19.86 0.23 -1.19
N ARG A 103 21.17 0.49 -1.22
CA ARG A 103 21.95 0.47 -2.47
C ARG A 103 22.79 -0.80 -2.53
N SER A 104 22.74 -1.50 -3.67
CA SER A 104 23.68 -2.59 -3.91
C SER A 104 25.09 -2.05 -4.16
N ARG A 105 26.09 -2.93 -4.11
CA ARG A 105 27.47 -2.62 -4.49
C ARG A 105 27.61 -2.05 -5.92
N GLN A 106 26.66 -2.36 -6.81
CA GLN A 106 26.61 -1.84 -8.19
C GLN A 106 25.81 -0.53 -8.32
N GLY A 107 25.40 0.09 -7.20
CA GLY A 107 24.65 1.35 -7.18
C GLY A 107 23.16 1.23 -7.51
N ARG A 108 22.63 0.01 -7.69
CA ARG A 108 21.18 -0.20 -7.89
C ARG A 108 20.43 0.05 -6.59
N ARG A 109 19.30 0.75 -6.69
CA ARG A 109 18.45 1.09 -5.55
C ARG A 109 17.38 0.04 -5.35
N TYR A 110 17.19 -0.35 -4.11
CA TYR A 110 16.16 -1.27 -3.65
C TYR A 110 15.42 -0.62 -2.50
N TYR A 111 14.12 -0.86 -2.41
CA TYR A 111 13.32 -0.44 -1.27
C TYR A 111 13.08 -1.63 -0.35
N MET A 112 13.12 -1.38 0.95
CA MET A 112 12.73 -2.31 2.00
C MET A 112 11.62 -1.70 2.84
N LEU A 113 10.80 -2.56 3.42
CA LEU A 113 9.76 -2.20 4.38
C LEU A 113 10.11 -2.78 5.74
N THR A 114 9.89 -1.96 6.76
CA THR A 114 9.79 -2.39 8.16
C THR A 114 8.46 -1.89 8.70
N ALA A 115 7.91 -2.59 9.68
CA ALA A 115 6.62 -2.24 10.26
C ALA A 115 6.64 -2.50 11.77
N ARG A 116 5.85 -1.73 12.52
CA ARG A 116 5.57 -1.96 13.94
C ARG A 116 4.08 -1.80 14.21
N ILE A 117 3.60 -2.53 15.20
CA ILE A 117 2.24 -2.35 15.69
C ILE A 117 2.16 -1.01 16.43
N LEU A 118 1.07 -0.30 16.20
CA LEU A 118 0.66 0.85 16.99
C LEU A 118 -0.18 0.29 18.14
N GLU A 119 0.31 0.42 19.38
CA GLU A 119 -0.45 -0.01 20.57
C GLU A 119 -1.75 0.80 20.66
N ASP A 120 -2.87 0.11 20.90
CA ASP A 120 -4.13 0.78 21.19
C ASP A 120 -3.96 1.57 22.50
N ALA A 121 -4.38 2.84 22.50
CA ALA A 121 -4.30 3.71 23.69
C ALA A 121 -5.03 3.13 24.92
N ASP A 122 -5.88 2.12 24.73
CA ASP A 122 -6.64 1.45 25.78
C ASP A 122 -5.81 0.50 26.66
N GLU A 123 -4.61 0.04 26.23
CA GLU A 123 -3.74 -0.80 27.07
C GLU A 123 -2.94 -0.02 28.12
N GLN A 124 -2.83 1.31 28.00
CA GLN A 124 -2.09 2.13 28.99
C GLN A 124 -2.93 2.52 30.22
N ILE A 125 -4.25 2.31 30.22
CA ILE A 125 -5.12 2.63 31.37
C ILE A 125 -5.29 1.41 32.30
N ALA A 126 -4.83 0.22 31.88
CA ALA A 126 -5.00 -1.03 32.63
C ALA A 126 -3.76 -1.50 33.41
N LEU A 127 -2.76 -0.63 33.66
CA LEU A 127 -1.60 -0.91 34.50
C LEU A 127 -1.45 0.10 35.65
#